data_AF-A0ABC8KP64-F1
#
_entry.id   AF-A0ABC8KP64-F1
#
_cell.length_a   1.000
_cell.length_b   1.000
_cell.length_c   1.000
_cell.angle_alpha   90.00
_cell.angle_beta   90.00
_cell.angle_gamma   90.00
#
_symmetry.space_group_name_H-M   'P 1'
#
loop_
_entity.id
_entity.type
_entity.pdbx_description
1 polymer ?
#
loop_
_entity_poly.entity_id
_entity_poly.type
_entity_poly.pdbx_seq_one_letter_code
_entity_poly.pdbx_strand_id
1 'polypeptide(L)'
;MLDESKFDVNLKLWALRIPRELCKSATRILNGYMLNMPRIKPITEEPGYEKTRLVILSESVKSADLSELPEEKLNQIKKLSAVEVVPHSVTLGYSYWSADHILKQILPDGVDIPSSFETIVI
;
A
#
# COMPACT_ATOMS: atom_id res chain seq x y z
N MET A 1 1.50 29.56 -7.05
CA MET A 1 2.44 28.44 -7.04
C MET A 1 1.81 27.39 -6.13
N LEU A 2 1.43 26.22 -6.65
CA LEU A 2 0.94 25.16 -5.78
C LEU A 2 2.14 24.58 -5.05
N ASP A 3 2.13 24.62 -3.71
CA ASP A 3 3.10 23.90 -2.89
C ASP A 3 2.86 22.39 -3.04
N GLU A 4 3.60 21.77 -3.97
CA GLU A 4 3.53 20.34 -4.29
C GLU A 4 3.78 19.45 -3.06
N SER A 5 4.55 19.94 -2.08
CA SER A 5 4.82 19.25 -0.81
C SER A 5 3.61 19.11 0.13
N LYS A 6 2.49 19.80 -0.12
CA LYS A 6 1.27 19.63 0.70
C LYS A 6 0.43 18.42 0.27
N PHE A 7 0.81 17.78 -0.83
CA PHE A 7 0.11 16.62 -1.38
C PHE A 7 0.92 15.32 -1.24
N ASP A 8 2.01 15.34 -0.46
CA ASP A 8 2.70 14.12 -0.05
C ASP A 8 1.75 13.27 0.80
N VAL A 9 1.23 12.20 0.22
CA VAL A 9 0.39 11.24 0.92
C VAL A 9 1.30 10.22 1.59
N ASN A 10 1.28 10.20 2.92
CA ASN A 10 1.98 9.19 3.69
C ASN A 10 1.07 7.97 3.90
N LEU A 11 1.27 6.93 3.11
CA LEU A 11 0.55 5.67 3.27
C LEU A 11 1.22 4.85 4.37
N LYS A 12 0.48 4.61 5.45
CA LYS A 12 0.88 3.66 6.49
C LYS A 12 0.45 2.27 6.05
N LEU A 13 1.42 1.50 5.58
CA LEU A 13 1.23 0.16 5.06
C LEU A 13 1.91 -0.85 5.98
N TRP A 14 1.71 -2.12 5.68
CA TRP A 14 2.40 -3.21 6.33
C TRP A 14 3.30 -3.93 5.34
N ALA A 15 4.45 -4.39 5.80
CA ALA A 15 5.35 -5.22 5.02
C ALA A 15 5.59 -6.56 5.72
N LEU A 16 5.75 -7.62 4.95
CA LEU A 16 6.06 -8.95 5.44
C LEU A 16 7.54 -9.23 5.24
N ARG A 17 8.24 -9.56 6.32
CA ARG A 17 9.63 -10.03 6.26
C ARG A 17 9.63 -11.51 5.91
N ILE A 18 10.22 -11.84 4.76
CA ILE A 18 10.25 -13.20 4.21
C ILE A 18 11.65 -13.49 3.67
N PRO A 19 12.22 -14.69 3.89
CA PRO A 19 13.51 -15.05 3.30
C PRO A 19 13.45 -15.07 1.76
N ARG A 20 14.56 -14.67 1.12
CA ARG A 20 14.67 -14.52 -0.34
C ARG A 20 14.28 -15.79 -1.12
N GLU A 21 14.51 -16.94 -0.51
CA GLU A 21 14.26 -18.27 -1.10
C GLU A 21 12.76 -18.52 -1.26
N LEU A 22 11.95 -17.92 -0.38
CA LEU A 22 10.51 -18.09 -0.34
C LEU A 22 9.77 -16.89 -0.94
N CYS A 23 10.48 -15.87 -1.41
CA CYS A 23 9.88 -14.72 -2.09
C CYS A 23 8.99 -15.13 -3.27
N LYS A 24 9.39 -16.13 -4.08
CA LYS A 24 8.56 -16.61 -5.18
C LYS A 24 7.23 -17.18 -4.69
N SER A 25 7.28 -18.04 -3.68
CA SER A 25 6.08 -18.65 -3.09
C SER A 25 5.19 -17.61 -2.44
N ALA A 26 5.78 -16.71 -1.65
CA ALA A 26 5.08 -15.61 -1.01
C ALA A 26 4.40 -14.67 -2.01
N THR A 27 5.12 -14.28 -3.07
CA THR A 27 4.57 -13.45 -4.16
C THR A 27 3.40 -14.11 -4.85
N ARG A 28 3.44 -15.44 -5.01
CA ARG A 28 2.34 -16.21 -5.61
C ARG A 28 1.12 -16.26 -4.71
N ILE A 29 1.31 -16.41 -3.40
CA ILE A 29 0.22 -16.47 -2.41
C ILE A 29 -0.42 -15.10 -2.26
N LEU A 30 0.40 -14.08 -2.04
CA LEU A 30 0.00 -12.68 -1.86
C LEU A 30 -0.29 -11.97 -3.19
N ASN A 31 -0.34 -12.71 -4.30
CA ASN A 31 -0.65 -12.14 -5.60
C ASN A 31 -2.02 -11.44 -5.53
N GLY A 32 -2.04 -10.17 -5.94
CA GLY A 32 -3.22 -9.28 -5.85
C GLY A 32 -3.33 -8.45 -4.57
N TYR A 33 -2.56 -8.74 -3.53
CA TYR A 33 -2.56 -8.01 -2.24
C TYR A 33 -1.21 -7.34 -1.93
N MET A 34 -0.26 -7.46 -2.85
CA MET A 34 1.01 -6.75 -2.81
C MET A 34 0.82 -5.34 -3.32
N LEU A 35 1.71 -4.43 -2.90
CA LEU A 35 1.70 -3.05 -3.36
C LEU A 35 1.82 -2.95 -4.89
N ASN A 36 0.73 -2.66 -5.58
CA ASN A 36 0.72 -2.54 -7.02
C ASN A 36 0.75 -1.07 -7.46
N MET A 37 1.85 -0.38 -7.15
CA MET A 37 2.01 1.05 -7.46
C MET A 37 3.09 1.26 -8.52
N PRO A 38 2.82 2.05 -9.57
CA PRO A 38 3.74 2.25 -10.67
C PRO A 38 4.98 3.01 -10.21
N ARG A 39 6.17 2.40 -10.30
CA ARG A 39 7.49 2.87 -9.81
C ARG A 39 7.77 2.60 -8.32
N ILE A 40 6.87 1.97 -7.56
CA ILE A 40 7.18 1.44 -6.21
C ILE A 40 7.36 -0.04 -6.30
N LYS A 41 8.43 -0.54 -5.71
CA LYS A 41 8.68 -1.98 -5.67
C LYS A 41 7.84 -2.59 -4.54
N PRO A 42 6.93 -3.55 -4.83
CA PRO A 42 6.24 -4.30 -3.78
C PRO A 42 7.18 -5.13 -2.93
N ILE A 43 8.40 -5.38 -3.38
CA ILE A 43 9.40 -6.14 -2.65
C ILE A 43 10.63 -5.25 -2.53
N THR A 44 10.99 -4.91 -1.30
CA THR A 44 12.18 -4.14 -0.97
C THR A 44 13.15 -4.96 -0.12
N GLU A 45 14.41 -4.54 -0.12
CA GLU A 45 15.47 -5.15 0.68
C GLU A 45 15.58 -4.37 1.98
N GLU A 46 15.73 -5.08 3.09
CA GLU A 46 15.93 -4.41 4.37
C GLU A 46 17.43 -4.23 4.66
N PRO A 47 17.87 -3.00 4.99
CA PRO A 47 19.23 -2.77 5.44
C PRO A 47 19.50 -3.53 6.75
N GLY A 48 20.36 -4.55 6.70
CA GLY A 48 20.70 -5.41 7.84
C GLY A 48 20.33 -6.88 7.66
N TYR A 49 19.42 -7.19 6.72
CA TYR A 49 19.01 -8.58 6.43
C TYR A 49 19.09 -8.89 4.94
N GLU A 50 20.32 -9.08 4.44
CA GLU A 50 20.61 -9.39 3.02
C GLU A 50 19.89 -10.66 2.51
N LYS A 51 19.58 -11.59 3.42
CA LYS A 51 18.91 -12.87 3.10
C LYS A 51 17.39 -12.77 3.13
N THR A 52 16.81 -11.66 3.59
CA THR A 52 15.36 -11.46 3.63
C THR A 52 14.93 -10.32 2.72
N ARG A 53 13.64 -10.29 2.44
CA ARG A 53 12.97 -9.26 1.64
C ARG A 53 11.71 -8.84 2.39
N LEU A 54 11.41 -7.56 2.28
CA LEU A 54 10.19 -6.97 2.79
C LEU A 54 9.18 -6.89 1.65
N VAL A 55 8.11 -7.66 1.76
CA VAL A 55 6.99 -7.64 0.83
C VAL A 55 5.96 -6.64 1.34
N ILE A 56 5.92 -5.47 0.71
CA ILE A 56 4.99 -4.40 1.03
C ILE A 56 3.59 -4.79 0.54
N LEU A 57 2.63 -4.73 1.45
CA LEU A 57 1.23 -5.03 1.19
C LEU A 57 0.50 -3.77 0.69
N SER A 58 -0.60 -3.98 -0.03
CA SER A 58 -1.48 -2.92 -0.47
C SER A 58 -2.21 -2.24 0.70
N GLU A 59 -2.73 -1.02 0.47
CA GLU A 59 -3.51 -0.26 1.46
C GLU A 59 -4.74 -1.02 2.00
N SER A 60 -5.25 -1.99 1.23
CA SER A 60 -6.30 -2.90 1.67
C SER A 60 -5.96 -3.59 2.99
N VAL A 61 -4.68 -3.84 3.29
CA VAL A 61 -4.27 -4.49 4.53
C VAL A 61 -3.82 -3.44 5.54
N LYS A 62 -4.71 -3.09 6.48
CA LYS A 62 -4.45 -2.09 7.53
C LYS A 62 -4.07 -2.69 8.89
N SER A 63 -4.18 -4.01 9.04
CA SER A 63 -3.96 -4.74 10.29
C SER A 63 -2.75 -5.67 10.22
N ALA A 64 -2.00 -5.78 11.32
CA ALA A 64 -0.90 -6.73 11.46
C ALA A 64 -1.33 -8.20 11.34
N ASP A 65 -2.56 -8.52 11.75
CA ASP A 65 -3.16 -9.86 11.64
C ASP A 65 -3.58 -10.25 10.23
N LEU A 66 -3.41 -9.33 9.27
CA LEU A 66 -3.73 -9.55 7.87
C LEU A 66 -5.19 -10.01 7.65
N SER A 67 -6.13 -9.63 8.52
CA SER A 67 -7.54 -10.09 8.48
C SER A 67 -8.25 -9.82 7.15
N GLU A 68 -7.75 -8.85 6.39
CA GLU A 68 -8.24 -8.47 5.06
C GLU A 68 -7.84 -9.48 3.98
N LEU A 69 -6.84 -10.32 4.25
CA LEU A 69 -6.43 -11.43 3.39
C LEU A 69 -7.25 -12.68 3.72
N PRO A 70 -7.64 -13.48 2.71
CA PRO A 70 -8.32 -14.73 2.95
C PRO A 70 -7.44 -15.68 3.78
N GLU A 71 -8.07 -16.38 4.72
CA GLU A 71 -7.41 -17.29 5.66
C GLU A 71 -6.55 -18.36 4.97
N GLU A 72 -6.94 -18.78 3.76
CA GLU A 72 -6.16 -19.71 2.94
C GLU A 72 -4.75 -19.16 2.66
N LYS A 73 -4.64 -17.90 2.24
CA LYS A 73 -3.36 -17.24 1.95
C LYS A 73 -2.54 -17.06 3.21
N LEU A 74 -3.19 -16.70 4.32
CA LEU A 74 -2.54 -16.56 5.63
C LEU A 74 -1.98 -17.89 6.12
N ASN A 75 -2.75 -18.95 5.98
CA ASN A 75 -2.30 -20.27 6.38
C ASN A 75 -1.16 -20.75 5.47
N GLN A 76 -1.23 -20.51 4.16
CA GLN A 76 -0.15 -20.82 3.24
C GLN A 76 1.14 -20.05 3.57
N ILE A 77 1.05 -18.74 3.83
CA ILE A 77 2.22 -17.92 4.13
C ILE A 77 2.86 -18.34 5.47
N LYS A 78 2.03 -18.59 6.51
CA LYS A 78 2.48 -19.06 7.83
C LYS A 78 3.07 -20.47 7.78
N LYS A 79 2.55 -21.35 6.91
CA LYS A 79 3.11 -22.70 6.69
C LYS A 79 4.44 -22.67 5.94
N LEU A 80 4.63 -21.71 5.04
CA LEU A 80 5.88 -21.55 4.30
C LEU A 80 6.98 -20.92 5.15
N SER A 81 6.65 -19.94 5.99
CA SER A 81 7.60 -19.25 6.85
C SER A 81 6.93 -18.61 8.04
N ALA A 82 7.71 -18.41 9.10
CA ALA A 82 7.42 -17.42 10.12
C ALA A 82 7.56 -16.03 9.48
N VAL A 83 6.50 -15.56 8.82
CA VAL A 83 6.44 -14.21 8.30
C VAL A 83 6.23 -13.23 9.45
N GLU A 84 7.08 -12.22 9.51
CA GLU A 84 6.97 -11.15 10.50
C GLU A 84 6.39 -9.92 9.82
N VAL A 85 5.27 -9.42 10.35
CA VAL A 85 4.59 -8.26 9.82
C VAL A 85 5.20 -7.02 10.47
N VAL A 86 5.84 -6.18 9.67
CA VAL A 86 6.49 -4.95 10.13
C VAL A 86 5.75 -3.73 9.57
N PRO A 87 5.55 -2.66 10.37
CA PRO A 87 4.94 -1.45 9.88
C PRO A 87 5.87 -0.76 8.87
N HIS A 88 5.33 -0.33 7.73
CA HIS A 88 6.10 0.30 6.66
C HIS A 88 5.37 1.52 6.09
N SER A 89 6.02 2.68 6.07
CA SER A 89 5.43 3.92 5.57
C SER A 89 5.94 4.21 4.17
N VAL A 90 5.04 4.40 3.22
CA VAL A 90 5.37 4.78 1.84
C VAL A 90 4.87 6.20 1.59
N THR A 91 5.80 7.10 1.27
CA THR A 91 5.47 8.48 0.89
C THR A 91 5.22 8.54 -0.61
N LEU A 92 4.00 8.89 -1.00
CA LEU A 92 3.60 9.14 -2.38
C LEU A 92 3.54 10.64 -2.63
N GLY A 93 4.45 11.14 -3.47
CA GLY A 93 4.44 12.55 -3.87
C GLY A 93 3.37 12.87 -4.92
N TYR A 94 3.11 14.16 -5.13
CA TYR A 94 2.12 14.69 -6.08
C TYR A 94 2.26 14.14 -7.51
N SER A 95 3.50 13.87 -7.97
CA SER A 95 3.79 13.29 -9.28
C SER A 95 3.27 11.85 -9.51
N TYR A 96 2.72 11.19 -8.47
CA TYR A 96 2.34 9.79 -8.52
C TYR A 96 0.86 9.51 -8.77
N TRP A 97 0.01 10.47 -8.40
CA TRP A 97 -1.43 10.30 -8.49
C TRP A 97 -1.95 11.16 -9.63
N SER A 98 -2.79 10.58 -10.50
CA SER A 98 -3.63 11.41 -11.36
C SER A 98 -4.59 12.21 -10.47
N ALA A 99 -4.90 13.46 -10.84
CA ALA A 99 -5.69 14.38 -10.01
C ALA A 99 -6.99 13.75 -9.44
N ASP A 100 -7.63 12.85 -10.21
CA ASP A 100 -8.83 12.09 -9.82
C ASP A 100 -8.66 11.23 -8.55
N HIS A 101 -7.47 10.63 -8.36
CA HIS A 101 -7.20 9.70 -7.26
C HIS A 101 -6.81 10.42 -5.97
N ILE A 102 -6.08 11.55 -6.07
CA ILE A 102 -5.88 12.45 -4.93
C ILE A 102 -7.22 13.03 -4.47
N LEU A 103 -8.06 13.47 -5.40
CA LEU A 103 -9.37 14.03 -5.07
C LEU A 103 -10.23 13.04 -4.25
N LYS A 104 -10.21 11.75 -4.59
CA LYS A 104 -10.92 10.72 -3.79
C LYS A 104 -10.32 10.44 -2.42
N GLN A 105 -9.02 10.63 -2.23
CA GLN A 105 -8.36 10.33 -0.95
C GLN A 105 -8.40 11.50 0.04
N ILE A 106 -8.51 12.74 -0.48
CA ILE A 106 -8.68 13.95 0.35
C ILE A 106 -10.16 14.15 0.73
N LEU A 107 -11.10 13.59 -0.05
CA LEU A 107 -12.52 13.60 0.28
C LEU A 107 -12.84 12.37 1.17
N PRO A 108 -13.19 12.54 2.47
CA PRO A 108 -13.64 11.41 3.27
C PRO A 108 -14.91 10.79 2.66
N ASP A 109 -15.03 9.46 2.74
CA ASP A 109 -16.23 8.69 2.38
C ASP A 109 -17.46 9.28 3.09
N GLY A 110 -18.24 10.10 2.38
CA GLY A 110 -19.43 10.74 2.94
C GLY A 110 -19.77 12.13 2.40
N VAL A 111 -18.99 12.68 1.47
CA VAL A 111 -19.44 13.87 0.73
C VAL A 111 -20.03 13.46 -0.61
N ASP A 112 -21.36 13.36 -0.62
CA ASP A 112 -22.16 13.50 -1.82
C ASP A 112 -21.68 14.79 -2.48
N ILE A 113 -20.96 14.71 -3.59
CA ILE A 113 -20.64 15.87 -4.41
C ILE A 113 -21.98 16.48 -4.81
N PRO A 114 -22.42 17.64 -4.27
CA PRO A 114 -23.50 18.32 -4.93
C PRO A 114 -22.89 18.81 -6.24
N SER A 115 -23.31 18.18 -7.33
CA SER A 115 -23.11 18.70 -8.68
C SER A 115 -23.83 20.04 -8.75
N SER A 116 -23.18 21.11 -8.31
CA SER A 116 -23.62 22.48 -8.55
C SER A 116 -22.42 23.41 -8.41
N PHE A 117 -21.65 23.49 -9.49
CA PHE A 117 -20.83 24.67 -9.77
C PHE A 117 -21.79 25.78 -10.22
N GLU A 118 -22.41 26.49 -9.28
CA GLU A 118 -23.13 27.72 -9.62
C GLU A 118 -22.10 28.82 -9.90
N THR A 119 -22.01 29.22 -11.16
CA THR A 119 -21.25 30.41 -11.56
C THR A 119 -22.05 31.63 -11.12
N ILE A 120 -21.61 32.29 -10.07
CA ILE A 120 -22.11 33.63 -9.71
C ILE A 120 -21.47 34.61 -10.70
N VAL A 121 -22.24 35.02 -11.69
CA VAL A 121 -21.94 36.18 -12.52
C VAL A 121 -22.45 37.40 -11.76
N ILE A 122 -21.55 38.27 -11.32
CA ILE A 122 -21.87 39.64 -10.88
C ILE A 122 -21.43 40.60 -11.98
#